data_AF-A0A165QJ44-F1
#
_entry.id   AF-A0A165QJ44-F1
#
_cell.length_a   1.000
_cell.length_b   1.000
_cell.length_c   1.000
_cell.angle_alpha   90.00
_cell.angle_beta   90.00
_cell.angle_gamma   90.00
#
_symmetry.space_group_name_H-M   'P 1'
#
loop_
_entity.id
_entity.type
_entity.pdbx_description
1 polymer ?
#
loop_
_entity_poly.entity_id
_entity_poly.type
_entity_poly.pdbx_seq_one_letter_code
_entity_poly.pdbx_strand_id
1 'polypeptide(L)'
;MNQTATNEELLRNSVLLPNALSMIENEARTLSASKDPIRRLYISAAKVIHVRLTKELGDVRKELRQRGIRAEKIDIGREEAKAFIAEKIGWHMQGIVNELQHNAKNR
;
A
#
# COMPACT_ATOMS: atom_id res chain seq x y z
N MET A 1 2.33 17.57 14.55
CA MET A 1 1.56 18.35 13.56
C MET A 1 1.19 17.41 12.43
N ASN A 2 -0.10 17.06 12.28
CA ASN A 2 -0.56 16.27 11.14
C ASN A 2 -0.58 17.18 9.92
N GLN A 3 0.49 17.15 9.11
CA GLN A 3 0.43 17.73 7.78
C GLN A 3 -0.60 16.93 6.99
N THR A 4 -1.76 17.55 6.74
CA THR A 4 -2.75 17.05 5.80
C THR A 4 -2.11 16.95 4.42
N ALA A 5 -2.29 15.82 3.74
CA ALA A 5 -1.75 15.60 2.39
C ALA A 5 -2.18 16.73 1.45
N THR A 6 -1.29 17.13 0.55
CA THR A 6 -1.59 18.11 -0.50
C THR A 6 -2.60 17.54 -1.50
N ASN A 7 -3.27 18.40 -2.26
CA ASN A 7 -4.22 17.95 -3.28
C ASN A 7 -3.52 17.11 -4.37
N GLU A 8 -2.28 17.46 -4.71
CA GLU A 8 -1.45 16.72 -5.66
C GLU A 8 -1.09 15.32 -5.14
N GLU A 9 -0.68 15.21 -3.87
CA GLU A 9 -0.43 13.93 -3.22
C GLU A 9 -1.67 13.03 -3.18
N LEU A 10 -2.84 13.60 -2.90
CA LEU A 10 -4.10 12.86 -2.88
C LEU A 10 -4.47 12.32 -4.28
N LEU A 11 -4.32 13.15 -5.32
CA LEU A 11 -4.55 12.73 -6.69
C LEU A 11 -3.57 11.63 -7.11
N ARG A 12 -2.27 11.83 -6.84
CA ARG A 12 -1.21 10.83 -7.07
C ARG A 12 -1.52 9.51 -6.40
N ASN A 13 -1.85 9.53 -5.10
CA ASN A 13 -2.17 8.33 -4.35
C ASN A 13 -3.44 7.64 -4.86
N SER A 14 -4.43 8.41 -5.32
CA SER A 14 -5.68 7.85 -5.85
C SER A 14 -5.50 7.06 -7.14
N VAL A 15 -4.45 7.38 -7.91
CA VAL A 15 -4.07 6.67 -9.14
C VAL A 15 -3.08 5.55 -8.86
N LEU A 16 -2.10 5.76 -7.99
CA LEU A 16 -1.00 4.80 -7.77
C LEU A 16 -1.32 3.69 -6.78
N LEU A 17 -2.15 3.93 -5.76
CA LEU A 17 -2.52 2.87 -4.80
C LEU A 17 -3.25 1.69 -5.48
N PRO A 18 -4.19 1.89 -6.43
CA PRO A 18 -4.75 0.78 -7.21
C PRO A 18 -3.70 -0.05 -7.97
N ASN A 19 -2.66 0.61 -8.51
CA ASN A 19 -1.55 -0.08 -9.19
C ASN A 19 -0.75 -0.93 -8.20
N ALA A 20 -0.46 -0.40 -7.01
CA ALA A 20 0.21 -1.13 -5.93
C ALA A 20 -0.58 -2.39 -5.52
N LEU A 21 -1.90 -2.23 -5.32
CA LEU A 21 -2.81 -3.33 -4.96
C LEU A 21 -2.79 -4.42 -6.03
N SER A 22 -2.91 -4.03 -7.30
CA SER A 22 -2.91 -4.97 -8.43
C SER A 22 -1.60 -5.76 -8.52
N MET A 23 -0.46 -5.10 -8.31
CA MET A 23 0.85 -5.76 -8.30
C MET A 23 0.96 -6.79 -7.18
N ILE A 24 0.56 -6.42 -5.95
CA ILE A 24 0.61 -7.33 -4.79
C ILE A 24 -0.31 -8.53 -5.00
N GLU A 25 -1.52 -8.33 -5.53
CA GLU A 25 -2.43 -9.43 -5.84
C GLU A 25 -1.86 -10.38 -6.89
N ASN A 26 -1.19 -9.86 -7.91
CA ASN A 26 -0.58 -10.68 -8.96
C ASN A 26 0.60 -11.51 -8.42
N GLU A 27 1.44 -10.92 -7.58
CA GLU A 27 2.54 -11.64 -6.92
C GLU A 27 2.02 -12.70 -5.94
N ALA A 28 1.02 -12.35 -5.13
CA ALA A 28 0.40 -13.29 -4.19
C ALA A 28 -0.25 -14.48 -4.92
N ARG A 29 -0.91 -14.24 -6.06
CA ARG A 29 -1.47 -15.29 -6.92
C ARG A 29 -0.39 -16.22 -7.45
N THR A 30 0.70 -15.67 -8.00
CA THR A 30 1.84 -16.44 -8.53
C THR A 30 2.45 -17.37 -7.48
N LEU A 31 2.50 -16.93 -6.23
CA LEU A 31 3.12 -17.70 -5.15
C LEU A 31 2.16 -18.66 -4.44
N SER A 32 0.84 -18.48 -4.58
CA SER A 32 -0.21 -19.16 -3.80
C SER A 32 -0.18 -20.70 -3.85
N ALA A 33 0.37 -21.30 -4.90
CA ALA A 33 0.48 -22.75 -5.05
C ALA A 33 1.70 -23.36 -4.32
N SER A 34 2.54 -22.54 -3.69
CA SER A 34 3.79 -23.02 -3.12
C SER A 34 3.63 -23.71 -1.77
N LYS A 35 4.25 -24.90 -1.62
CA LYS A 35 4.41 -25.61 -0.34
C LYS A 35 5.57 -25.08 0.50
N ASP A 36 6.42 -24.22 -0.08
CA ASP A 36 7.58 -23.68 0.60
C ASP A 36 7.18 -22.75 1.77
N PRO A 37 7.66 -23.00 3.00
CA PRO A 37 7.30 -22.20 4.16
C PRO A 37 7.63 -20.71 4.03
N ILE A 38 8.77 -20.36 3.39
CA ILE A 38 9.19 -18.96 3.20
C ILE A 38 8.23 -18.25 2.25
N ARG A 39 7.85 -18.89 1.14
CA ARG A 39 6.85 -18.36 0.21
C ARG A 39 5.47 -18.20 0.86
N ARG A 40 5.07 -19.08 1.78
CA ARG A 40 3.83 -18.91 2.55
C ARG A 40 3.87 -17.71 3.51
N LEU A 41 5.02 -17.46 4.14
CA LEU A 41 5.22 -16.25 4.93
C LEU A 41 5.15 -14.99 4.05
N TYR A 42 5.73 -15.04 2.85
CA TYR A 42 5.64 -13.94 1.87
C TYR A 42 4.18 -13.64 1.48
N ILE A 43 3.38 -14.67 1.18
CA ILE A 43 1.95 -14.49 0.87
C ILE A 43 1.20 -13.89 2.05
N SER A 44 1.52 -14.33 3.27
CA SER A 44 0.88 -13.81 4.48
C SER A 44 1.22 -12.33 4.68
N ALA A 45 2.48 -11.94 4.47
CA ALA A 45 2.90 -10.54 4.51
C ALA A 45 2.21 -9.71 3.41
N ALA A 46 2.16 -10.22 2.17
CA ALA A 46 1.48 -9.57 1.05
C ALA A 46 0.00 -9.29 1.36
N LYS A 47 -0.71 -10.24 1.99
CA LYS A 47 -2.10 -10.04 2.44
C LYS A 47 -2.24 -8.93 3.46
N VAL A 48 -1.33 -8.87 4.45
CA VAL A 48 -1.36 -7.80 5.46
C VAL A 48 -1.12 -6.43 4.83
N ILE A 49 -0.13 -6.32 3.93
CA ILE A 49 0.18 -5.08 3.22
C ILE A 49 -1.00 -4.66 2.34
N HIS A 50 -1.63 -5.60 1.63
CA HIS A 50 -2.80 -5.35 0.80
C HIS A 50 -3.97 -4.75 1.59
N VAL A 51 -4.26 -5.28 2.78
CA VAL A 51 -5.29 -4.72 3.68
C VAL A 51 -4.95 -3.29 4.09
N ARG A 52 -3.68 -2.99 4.42
CA ARG A 52 -3.25 -1.64 4.79
C ARG A 52 -3.39 -0.64 3.63
N LEU A 53 -2.96 -1.04 2.42
CA LEU A 53 -3.11 -0.22 1.21
C LEU A 53 -4.56 0.00 0.82
N THR A 54 -5.42 -1.00 1.01
CA THR A 54 -6.87 -0.88 0.76
C THR A 54 -7.48 0.17 1.70
N LYS A 55 -7.09 0.16 2.97
CA LYS A 55 -7.51 1.18 3.94
C LYS A 55 -7.01 2.57 3.54
N GLU A 56 -5.72 2.69 3.20
CA GLU A 56 -5.10 3.94 2.75
C GLU A 56 -5.83 4.53 1.53
N LEU A 57 -6.17 3.69 0.55
CA LEU A 57 -6.94 4.11 -0.62
C LEU A 57 -8.36 4.58 -0.24
N GLY A 58 -8.98 3.91 0.73
CA GLY A 58 -10.27 4.33 1.30
C GLY A 58 -10.20 5.73 1.91
N ASP A 59 -9.15 5.99 2.70
CA ASP A 59 -8.90 7.27 3.34
C ASP A 59 -8.63 8.37 2.32
N VAL A 60 -7.77 8.11 1.30
CA VAL A 60 -7.51 9.04 0.19
C VAL A 60 -8.78 9.40 -0.57
N ARG A 61 -9.61 8.40 -0.91
CA ARG A 61 -10.88 8.63 -1.62
C ARG A 61 -11.88 9.42 -0.78
N LYS A 62 -11.92 9.17 0.54
CA LYS A 62 -12.76 9.94 1.46
C LYS A 62 -12.31 11.40 1.50
N GLU A 63 -11.01 11.64 1.58
CA GLU A 63 -10.44 12.98 1.65
C GLU A 63 -10.62 13.77 0.34
N LEU A 64 -10.42 13.13 -0.81
CA LEU A 64 -10.73 13.74 -2.12
C LEU A 64 -12.21 14.19 -2.20
N ARG A 65 -13.14 13.33 -1.77
CA ARG A 65 -14.58 13.66 -1.75
C ARG A 65 -14.89 14.82 -0.81
N GLN A 66 -14.32 14.82 0.39
CA GLN A 66 -14.51 15.88 1.38
C GLN A 66 -14.00 17.23 0.88
N ARG A 67 -12.93 17.24 0.09
CA ARG A 67 -12.34 18.44 -0.49
C ARG A 67 -12.92 18.84 -1.85
N GLY A 68 -13.90 18.08 -2.38
CA GLY A 68 -14.48 18.34 -3.70
C GLY A 68 -13.52 18.12 -4.88
N ILE A 69 -12.42 17.39 -4.67
CA ILE A 69 -11.41 17.13 -5.69
C ILE A 69 -11.88 15.96 -6.54
N ARG A 70 -11.97 16.17 -7.86
CA ARG A 70 -12.28 15.10 -8.81
C ARG A 70 -11.02 14.29 -9.08
N ALA A 71 -11.12 12.97 -8.98
CA ALA A 71 -10.04 12.07 -9.38
C ALA A 71 -9.93 12.11 -10.92
N GLU A 72 -9.07 12.97 -11.42
CA GLU A 72 -8.74 13.04 -12.84
C GLU A 72 -7.60 12.08 -13.17
N LYS A 73 -7.55 11.61 -14.43
CA LYS A 73 -6.41 10.83 -14.90
C LYS A 73 -5.21 11.77 -15.03
N ILE A 74 -4.30 11.66 -14.08
CA ILE A 74 -2.95 12.19 -14.22
C ILE A 74 -2.07 11.15 -14.91
N ASP A 75 -1.24 11.61 -15.84
CA ASP A 75 -0.26 10.74 -16.47
C ASP A 75 0.91 10.54 -15.50
N ILE A 76 1.19 9.28 -15.16
CA ILE A 76 2.27 8.93 -14.24
C ILE A 76 3.19 7.96 -14.95
N GLY A 77 4.47 8.33 -15.01
CA GLY A 77 5.50 7.51 -15.63
C GLY A 77 5.64 6.15 -14.96
N ARG A 78 5.98 5.13 -15.75
CA ARG A 78 6.13 3.75 -15.26
C ARG A 78 7.16 3.62 -14.13
N GLU A 79 8.28 4.32 -14.23
CA GLU A 79 9.33 4.29 -13.20
C GLU A 79 8.89 4.99 -11.92
N GLU A 80 8.13 6.08 -12.05
CA GLU A 80 7.54 6.77 -10.90
C GLU A 80 6.53 5.86 -10.17
N ALA A 81 5.68 5.16 -10.92
CA ALA A 81 4.75 4.21 -10.36
C ALA A 81 5.47 3.08 -9.61
N LYS A 82 6.55 2.51 -10.18
CA LYS A 82 7.36 1.48 -9.50
C LYS A 82 8.00 2.00 -8.22
N ALA A 83 8.61 3.18 -8.26
CA ALA A 83 9.25 3.79 -7.09
C ALA A 83 8.25 4.00 -5.96
N PHE A 84 7.08 4.55 -6.28
CA PHE A 84 5.98 4.73 -5.32
C PHE A 84 5.54 3.40 -4.70
N ILE A 85 5.35 2.37 -5.52
CA ILE A 85 4.91 1.05 -5.04
C ILE A 85 5.94 0.44 -4.09
N ALA A 86 7.23 0.50 -4.47
CA ALA A 86 8.32 0.01 -3.63
C ALA A 86 8.39 0.74 -2.29
N GLU A 87 8.25 2.07 -2.30
CA GLU A 87 8.21 2.91 -1.10
C GLU A 87 7.05 2.52 -0.17
N LYS A 88 5.84 2.40 -0.72
CA LYS A 88 4.64 2.06 0.07
C LYS A 88 4.74 0.67 0.69
N ILE A 89 5.24 -0.32 -0.07
CA ILE A 89 5.48 -1.66 0.46
C ILE A 89 6.50 -1.60 1.60
N GLY A 90 7.61 -0.88 1.41
CA GLY A 90 8.64 -0.71 2.43
C GLY A 90 8.10 -0.10 3.73
N TRP A 91 7.30 0.97 3.63
CA TRP A 91 6.67 1.61 4.79
C TRP A 91 5.75 0.66 5.55
N HIS A 92 4.88 -0.06 4.83
CA HIS A 92 3.95 -1.00 5.46
C HIS A 92 4.69 -2.20 6.09
N MET A 93 5.75 -2.70 5.46
CA MET A 93 6.61 -3.73 6.04
C MET A 93 7.30 -3.26 7.32
N GLN A 94 7.86 -2.05 7.31
CA GLN A 94 8.48 -1.48 8.51
C GLN A 94 7.46 -1.31 9.64
N GLY A 95 6.25 -0.86 9.33
CA GLY A 95 5.15 -0.78 10.29
C GLY A 95 4.83 -2.13 10.94
N ILE A 96 4.73 -3.19 10.13
CA ILE A 96 4.50 -4.56 10.62
C ILE A 96 5.66 -5.00 11.55
N VAL A 97 6.91 -4.79 11.14
CA VAL A 97 8.09 -5.16 11.94
C VAL A 97 8.07 -4.43 13.29
N ASN A 98 7.77 -3.14 13.29
CA ASN A 98 7.70 -2.33 14.51
C ASN A 98 6.61 -2.84 15.46
N GLU A 99 5.42 -3.17 14.94
CA GLU A 99 4.32 -3.74 15.72
C GLU A 99 4.69 -5.09 16.34
N LEU A 100 5.37 -5.96 15.57
CA LEU A 100 5.85 -7.25 16.06
C LEU A 100 6.88 -7.09 17.19
N GLN A 101 7.85 -6.18 17.02
CA GLN A 101 8.85 -5.90 18.05
C GLN A 101 8.23 -5.32 19.32
N HIS A 102 7.24 -4.43 19.18
CA HIS A 102 6.52 -3.88 20.31
C HIS A 102 5.75 -4.95 21.08
N ASN A 103 5.03 -5.83 20.38
CA ASN A 103 4.28 -6.93 20.98
C ASN A 103 5.19 -7.96 21.65
N ALA A 104 6.40 -8.17 21.15
CA ALA A 104 7.39 -9.07 21.77
C ALA A 104 7.99 -8.50 23.06
N LYS A 105 8.08 -7.17 23.20
CA LYS A 105 8.61 -6.49 24.39
C LYS A 105 7.58 -6.36 25.52
N ASN A 106 6.29 -6.42 25.19
CA ASN A 106 5.18 -6.28 26.14
C ASN A 106 4.53 -7.62 26.54
N ARG A 107 5.19 -8.74 26.25
CA ARG A 107 4.85 -10.09 26.70
C ARG A 107 5.89 -10.57 27.68
#